data_AF-A0A920SP23-F1
#
_entry.id   AF-A0A920SP23-F1
#
_cell.length_a   1.000
_cell.length_b   1.000
_cell.length_c   1.000
_cell.angle_alpha   90.00
_cell.angle_beta   90.00
_cell.angle_gamma   90.00
#
_symmetry.space_group_name_H-M   'P 1'
#
loop_
_entity.id
_entity.type
_entity.pdbx_description
1 polymer ?
#
loop_
_entity_poly.entity_id
_entity_poly.type
_entity_poly.pdbx_seq_one_letter_code
_entity_poly.pdbx_strand_id
1 'polypeptide(L)'
;MGFATSRSQARQLVRHRHVEVNGRLVDVPSFRVSAGDEIAIKPKSKEIVPIQESLEARTRPTLLEWLALDDNARVGRMIRQPTRADIPLAAQEQLIVELYSK
;
A
#
# COMPACT_ATOMS: atom_id res chain seq x y z
N MET A 1 -4.86 1.95 0.83
CA MET A 1 -5.04 1.01 1.95
C MET A 1 -4.98 1.72 3.29
N GLY A 2 -3.90 2.42 3.62
CA GLY A 2 -3.86 3.25 4.85
C GLY A 2 -3.70 2.44 6.15
N PHE A 3 -3.01 1.31 6.08
CA PHE A 3 -2.55 0.55 7.25
C PHE A 3 -1.39 1.23 8.00
N ALA A 4 -0.85 2.32 7.44
CA ALA A 4 0.19 3.15 8.03
C ALA A 4 -0.05 4.62 7.64
N THR A 5 0.32 5.53 8.54
CA THR A 5 0.19 6.99 8.40
C THR A 5 1.25 7.59 7.47
N SER A 6 2.36 6.89 7.26
CA SER A 6 3.47 7.33 6.42
C SER A 6 4.11 6.19 5.63
N ARG A 7 4.82 6.54 4.55
CA ARG A 7 5.58 5.56 3.73
C ARG A 7 6.71 4.90 4.53
N SER A 8 7.35 5.62 5.46
CA SER A 8 8.38 5.08 6.34
C SER A 8 7.81 4.06 7.32
N GLN A 9 6.69 4.36 7.96
CA GLN A 9 5.98 3.42 8.83
C GLN A 9 5.51 2.18 8.05
N ALA A 10 4.95 2.36 6.85
CA ALA A 10 4.57 1.23 5.98
C ALA A 10 5.76 0.31 5.69
N ARG A 11 6.94 0.87 5.39
CA ARG A 11 8.17 0.12 5.17
C ARG A 11 8.60 -0.67 6.41
N GLN A 12 8.44 -0.09 7.60
CA GLN A 12 8.72 -0.76 8.87
C GLN A 12 7.79 -1.95 9.08
N LEU A 13 6.49 -1.78 8.85
CA LEU A 13 5.50 -2.87 8.97
C LEU A 13 5.83 -4.06 8.05
N VAL A 14 6.22 -3.78 6.81
CA VAL A 14 6.66 -4.81 5.87
C VAL A 14 7.91 -5.52 6.40
N ARG A 15 8.99 -4.78 6.71
CA ARG A 15 10.26 -5.37 7.22
C ARG A 15 10.08 -6.19 8.49
N HIS A 16 9.15 -5.79 9.36
CA HIS A 16 8.86 -6.45 10.62
C HIS A 16 7.86 -7.62 10.48
N ARG A 17 7.57 -8.07 9.26
CA ARG A 17 6.77 -9.28 9.00
C ARG A 17 5.31 -9.17 9.47
N HIS A 18 4.73 -7.97 9.35
CA HIS A 18 3.33 -7.70 9.69
C HIS A 18 2.38 -7.76 8.48
N VAL A 19 2.91 -7.91 7.26
CA VAL A 19 2.14 -7.90 6.01
C VAL A 19 2.19 -9.27 5.35
N GLU A 20 1.05 -9.70 4.82
CA GLU A 20 0.87 -10.91 4.04
C GLU A 20 0.31 -10.54 2.66
N VAL A 21 0.81 -11.21 1.62
CA VAL A 21 0.29 -11.12 0.25
C VAL A 21 -0.18 -12.50 -0.17
N ASN A 22 -1.46 -12.63 -0.50
CA ASN A 22 -2.12 -13.91 -0.82
C ASN A 22 -1.87 -14.99 0.27
N GLY A 23 -1.94 -14.59 1.55
CA GLY A 23 -1.70 -15.45 2.70
C GLY A 23 -0.23 -15.84 2.94
N ARG A 24 0.71 -15.32 2.14
CA ARG A 24 2.16 -15.54 2.34
C ARG A 24 2.79 -14.31 2.97
N LEU A 25 3.66 -14.54 3.94
CA LEU A 25 4.36 -13.47 4.63
C LEU A 25 5.37 -12.79 3.71
N VAL A 26 5.32 -11.46 3.62
CA VAL A 26 6.22 -10.65 2.79
C VAL A 26 6.93 -9.62 3.65
N ASP A 27 8.26 -9.66 3.62
CA ASP A 27 9.12 -8.76 4.41
C ASP A 27 10.05 -7.87 3.57
N VAL A 28 9.89 -7.92 2.25
CA VAL A 28 10.64 -7.12 1.27
C VAL A 28 9.80 -5.91 0.83
N PRO A 29 10.16 -4.66 1.20
CA PRO A 29 9.37 -3.49 0.84
C PRO A 29 9.37 -3.14 -0.65
N SER A 30 10.30 -3.70 -1.42
CA SER A 30 10.36 -3.56 -2.88
C SER A 30 9.57 -4.65 -3.61
N PHE A 31 8.82 -5.48 -2.88
CA PHE A 31 7.94 -6.49 -3.49
C PHE A 31 6.96 -5.82 -4.45
N ARG A 32 6.88 -6.34 -5.68
CA ARG A 32 5.96 -5.83 -6.71
C ARG A 32 4.63 -6.56 -6.59
N VAL A 33 3.60 -5.82 -6.23
CA VAL A 33 2.22 -6.30 -6.16
C VAL A 33 1.64 -6.35 -7.58
N SER A 34 0.98 -7.46 -7.92
CA SER A 34 0.31 -7.66 -9.19
C SER A 34 -1.19 -7.37 -9.08
N ALA A 35 -1.85 -7.15 -10.22
CA ALA A 35 -3.30 -7.07 -10.24
C ALA A 35 -3.91 -8.40 -9.77
N GLY A 36 -4.94 -8.32 -8.93
CA GLY A 36 -5.58 -9.45 -8.29
C GLY A 36 -5.05 -9.78 -6.89
N ASP A 37 -3.82 -9.37 -6.55
CA ASP A 37 -3.20 -9.69 -5.27
C ASP A 37 -3.97 -9.11 -4.08
N GLU A 38 -4.11 -9.94 -3.05
CA GLU A 38 -4.69 -9.61 -1.77
C GLU A 38 -3.58 -9.31 -0.76
N ILE A 39 -3.61 -8.12 -0.15
CA ILE A 39 -2.65 -7.65 0.86
C ILE A 39 -3.38 -7.54 2.20
N ALA A 40 -2.96 -8.35 3.17
CA ALA A 40 -3.57 -8.41 4.48
C ALA A 40 -2.56 -8.06 5.58
N ILE A 41 -3.06 -7.54 6.70
CA ILE A 41 -2.27 -7.48 7.93
C ILE A 41 -2.35 -8.85 8.61
N LYS A 42 -1.17 -9.40 8.93
CA LYS A 42 -1.02 -10.67 9.63
C LYS A 42 -1.94 -10.70 10.85
N PRO A 43 -2.69 -11.80 11.12
CA PRO A 43 -3.69 -11.85 12.18
C PRO A 43 -3.17 -11.42 13.56
N LYS A 44 -1.96 -11.87 13.93
CA LYS A 44 -1.30 -11.51 15.19
C LYS A 44 -0.92 -10.03 15.32
N SER A 45 -0.91 -9.31 14.20
CA SER A 45 -0.48 -7.92 14.11
C SER A 45 -1.67 -6.95 13.97
N LYS A 46 -2.90 -7.47 13.92
CA LYS A 46 -4.11 -6.64 13.91
C LYS A 46 -4.25 -5.84 15.23
N GLU A 47 -3.83 -6.38 16.36
CA GLU A 47 -3.91 -5.65 17.64
C GLU A 47 -2.81 -4.58 17.85
N ILE A 48 -1.97 -4.32 16.85
CA ILE A 48 -0.95 -3.27 16.94
C ILE A 48 -1.61 -1.90 16.88
N VAL A 49 -1.55 -1.16 18.00
CA VAL A 49 -2.14 0.17 18.19
C VAL A 49 -1.83 1.14 17.03
N PRO A 50 -0.57 1.30 16.57
CA PRO A 50 -0.27 2.16 15.42
C PRO A 50 -1.02 1.85 14.12
N ILE A 51 -1.41 0.60 13.89
CA ILE A 51 -2.18 0.21 12.69
C ILE A 51 -3.65 0.60 12.85
N GLN A 52 -4.19 0.47 14.06
CA GLN A 52 -5.57 0.87 14.38
C GLN A 52 -5.72 2.38 14.28
N GLU A 53 -4.83 3.13 14.92
CA GLU A 53 -4.78 4.59 14.83
C GLU A 53 -4.64 5.06 13.38
N SER A 54 -3.84 4.37 12.56
CA SER A 54 -3.71 4.70 11.14
C SER A 54 -4.99 4.50 10.34
N LEU A 55 -5.80 3.50 10.69
CA LEU A 55 -7.08 3.23 10.03
C LEU A 55 -8.14 4.23 10.46
N GLU A 56 -8.16 4.61 11.75
CA GLU A 56 -9.06 5.62 12.32
C GLU A 56 -8.74 7.04 11.83
N ALA A 57 -7.46 7.40 11.83
CA ALA A 57 -6.96 8.69 11.34
C ALA A 57 -7.05 8.82 9.82
N ARG A 58 -7.52 7.79 9.11
CA ARG A 58 -7.66 7.81 7.66
C ARG A 58 -8.81 8.72 7.26
N THR A 59 -8.53 10.00 7.08
CA THR A 59 -9.47 11.02 6.59
C THR A 59 -9.81 10.79 5.12
N ARG A 60 -10.60 9.75 4.80
CA ARG A 60 -10.96 9.26 3.45
C ARG A 60 -10.54 10.21 2.30
N PRO A 61 -9.28 10.24 1.85
CA PRO A 61 -9.04 10.61 0.47
C PRO A 61 -9.73 9.51 -0.32
N THR A 62 -10.55 9.86 -1.31
CA THR A 62 -11.25 8.90 -2.17
C THR A 62 -10.31 7.74 -2.47
N LEU A 63 -10.66 6.54 -2.02
CA LEU A 63 -9.83 5.37 -2.20
C LEU A 63 -9.51 5.28 -3.70
N LEU A 64 -8.23 5.18 -4.04
CA LEU A 64 -7.78 5.17 -5.42
C LEU A 64 -8.47 4.02 -6.17
N GLU A 65 -8.99 4.28 -7.37
CA GLU A 65 -9.89 3.36 -8.09
C GLU A 65 -9.30 1.97 -8.37
N TRP A 66 -7.98 1.86 -8.37
CA TRP A 66 -7.27 0.59 -8.60
C TRP A 66 -7.01 -0.22 -7.33
N LEU A 67 -7.47 0.25 -6.17
CA LEU A 67 -7.37 -0.43 -4.88
C LEU A 67 -8.77 -0.65 -4.31
N ALA A 68 -9.05 -1.89 -3.90
CA ALA A 68 -10.16 -2.20 -3.01
C ALA A 68 -9.65 -2.36 -1.59
N LEU A 69 -10.52 -2.10 -0.61
CA LEU A 69 -10.20 -2.27 0.78
C LEU A 69 -11.42 -2.72 1.56
N ASP A 70 -11.25 -3.79 2.32
CA ASP A 70 -12.15 -4.22 3.37
C ASP A 70 -11.57 -3.76 4.71
N ASP A 71 -12.17 -2.71 5.28
CA ASP A 71 -11.74 -2.13 6.55
C ASP A 71 -11.98 -3.10 7.73
N ASN A 72 -12.98 -3.98 7.67
CA ASN A 72 -13.28 -4.94 8.73
C ASN A 72 -12.28 -6.09 8.73
N ALA A 73 -12.05 -6.68 7.56
CA ALA A 73 -11.08 -7.76 7.42
C ALA A 73 -9.63 -7.26 7.52
N ARG A 74 -9.41 -5.96 7.31
CA ARG A 74 -8.10 -5.30 7.15
C ARG A 74 -7.32 -5.91 5.99
N VAL A 75 -8.03 -6.06 4.89
CA VAL A 75 -7.58 -6.69 3.66
C VAL A 75 -7.74 -5.70 2.53
N GLY A 76 -6.65 -5.35 1.87
CA GLY A 76 -6.65 -4.58 0.64
C GLY A 76 -6.46 -5.48 -0.57
N ARG A 77 -7.00 -5.10 -1.71
CA ARG A 77 -6.79 -5.82 -2.98
C ARG A 77 -6.36 -4.87 -4.08
N MET A 78 -5.38 -5.29 -4.86
CA MET A 78 -5.01 -4.60 -6.09
C MET A 78 -6.00 -5.00 -7.18
N ILE A 79 -6.88 -4.10 -7.62
CA ILE A 79 -7.91 -4.41 -8.63
C ILE A 79 -7.26 -4.50 -10.02
N ARG A 80 -6.45 -3.49 -10.34
CA ARG A 80 -5.74 -3.36 -11.63
C ARG A 80 -4.44 -2.60 -11.43
N GLN A 81 -3.55 -2.61 -12.41
CA GLN A 81 -2.42 -1.69 -12.41
C GLN A 81 -2.91 -0.25 -12.68
N PRO A 82 -2.37 0.77 -12.00
CA PRO A 82 -2.73 2.15 -12.24
C PRO A 82 -2.17 2.61 -13.60
N THR A 83 -2.95 3.44 -14.29
CA THR A 83 -2.51 4.20 -15.46
C THR A 83 -1.87 5.53 -15.01
N ARG A 84 -1.40 6.35 -15.95
CA ARG A 84 -0.83 7.65 -15.59
C ARG A 84 -1.85 8.63 -15.02
N ALA A 85 -3.07 8.63 -15.57
CA ALA A 85 -4.15 9.53 -15.18
C ALA A 85 -4.65 9.27 -13.75
N ASP A 86 -4.53 8.02 -13.33
CA ASP A 86 -4.89 7.53 -12.00
C ASP A 86 -4.01 8.13 -10.90
N ILE A 87 -2.72 8.35 -11.15
CA ILE A 87 -1.74 8.75 -10.13
C ILE A 87 -1.82 10.26 -9.86
N PRO A 88 -2.27 10.70 -8.67
CA PRO A 88 -2.47 12.12 -8.34
C PRO A 88 -1.15 12.86 -8.03
N LEU A 89 -0.04 12.43 -8.62
CA LEU A 89 1.27 13.03 -8.43
C LEU A 89 1.50 14.09 -9.52
N ALA A 90 1.64 15.35 -9.08
CA ALA A 90 2.05 16.48 -9.91
C ALA A 90 3.57 16.42 -10.19
N ALA A 91 4.01 15.38 -10.90
CA ALA A 91 5.39 15.20 -11.33
C ALA A 91 5.49 15.09 -12.85
N GLN A 92 6.50 15.77 -13.41
CA GLN A 92 6.84 15.73 -14.83
C GLN A 92 7.82 14.58 -15.08
N GLU A 93 7.32 13.42 -15.48
CA GLU A 93 8.14 12.20 -15.69
C GLU A 93 9.17 12.38 -16.81
N GLN A 94 8.89 13.24 -17.80
CA GLN A 94 9.80 13.55 -18.91
C GLN A 94 11.16 14.06 -18.42
N LEU A 95 11.19 14.88 -17.36
CA LEU A 95 12.43 15.38 -16.78
C LEU A 95 13.30 14.26 -16.20
N ILE A 96 12.68 13.18 -15.72
CA ILE A 96 13.40 12.01 -15.21
C ILE A 96 13.98 11.21 -16.39
N VAL A 97 13.23 11.05 -17.48
CA VAL A 97 13.71 10.36 -18.70
C VAL A 97 14.90 11.10 -19.32
N GLU A 98 14.79 12.42 -19.46
CA GLU A 98 15.87 13.28 -19.97
C GLU A 98 17.12 13.19 -19.11
N LEU A 99 16.98 13.11 -17.79
CA LEU A 99 18.12 12.97 -16.87
C LEU A 99 18.91 11.68 -17.09
N TYR A 100 18.23 10.55 -17.30
CA TYR A 100 18.87 9.24 -17.50
C TYR A 100 19.25 8.95 -18.96
N SER A 101 18.93 9.84 -19.90
CA SER A 101 19.28 9.71 -21.32
C SER A 101 20.56 10.48 -21.69
N LYS A 102 21.26 11.05 -20.70
CA LYS A 102 22.62 11.58 -20.83
C LYS A 102 23.64 10.46 -20.67
#